data_AF-C2MEB2-F1
#
_entry.id   AF-C2MEB2-F1
#
_cell.length_a   1.000
_cell.length_b   1.000
_cell.length_c   1.000
_cell.angle_alpha   90.00
_cell.angle_beta   90.00
_cell.angle_gamma   90.00
#
_symmetry.space_group_name_H-M   'P 1'
#
loop_
_entity.id
_entity.type
_entity.pdbx_description
1 polymer ?
#
loop_
_entity_poly.entity_id
_entity_poly.type
_entity_poly.pdbx_seq_one_letter_code
_entity_poly.pdbx_strand_id
1 'polypeptide(L)' 'MKRTCKFTLDATLPKYPTFEEGIRRAPDRGYSLTPAQTRVALQNALRYVPKELHAELAPEFLKELKERGK' A
#
# COMPACT_ATOMS: atom_id res chain seq x y z
N MET A 1 -12.29 29.57 1.51
CA MET A 1 -12.64 28.27 2.14
C MET A 1 -12.32 27.16 1.14
N LYS A 2 -11.22 26.42 1.28
CA LYS A 2 -10.86 25.34 0.33
C LYS A 2 -11.78 24.14 0.57
N ARG A 3 -12.60 23.79 -0.42
CA ARG A 3 -13.38 22.54 -0.39
C ARG A 3 -12.42 21.38 -0.59
N THR A 4 -12.26 20.53 0.43
CA THR A 4 -11.51 19.28 0.31
C THR A 4 -12.39 18.24 -0.37
N CYS A 5 -12.13 17.96 -1.65
CA CYS A 5 -12.72 16.79 -2.31
C CYS A 5 -12.06 15.54 -1.72
N LYS A 6 -12.84 14.74 -0.99
CA LYS A 6 -12.42 13.40 -0.56
C LYS A 6 -12.67 12.47 -1.74
N PHE A 7 -11.59 11.94 -2.32
CA PHE A 7 -11.64 10.90 -3.34
C PHE A 7 -11.40 9.56 -2.66
N THR A 8 -12.23 8.56 -2.95
CA THR A 8 -12.12 7.19 -2.43
C THR A 8 -12.42 6.22 -3.56
N LEU A 9 -11.70 5.09 -3.58
CA LEU A 9 -11.94 4.00 -4.53
C LEU A 9 -13.19 3.19 -4.16
N ASP A 10 -13.63 2.33 -5.07
CA ASP A 10 -14.68 1.35 -4.82
C ASP A 10 -14.25 0.32 -3.77
N ALA A 11 -15.22 -0.22 -3.04
CA ALA A 11 -14.97 -1.16 -1.94
C ALA A 11 -14.81 -2.62 -2.38
N THR A 12 -14.50 -2.85 -3.66
CA THR A 12 -14.30 -4.19 -4.21
C THR A 12 -12.85 -4.36 -4.62
N LEU A 13 -12.20 -5.41 -4.10
CA LEU A 13 -10.84 -5.75 -4.48
C LEU A 13 -10.82 -6.48 -5.84
N PRO A 14 -9.83 -6.19 -6.70
CA PRO A 14 -9.58 -7.01 -7.86
C PRO A 14 -9.05 -8.40 -7.45
N LYS A 15 -8.96 -9.32 -8.41
CA LYS A 15 -8.28 -10.59 -8.18
C LYS A 15 -6.81 -10.35 -7.83
N TYR A 16 -6.28 -11.17 -6.93
CA TYR A 16 -4.88 -11.10 -6.54
C TYR A 16 -3.97 -11.29 -7.76
N PRO A 17 -2.98 -10.41 -7.99
CA PRO A 17 -2.12 -10.50 -9.16
C PRO A 17 -1.16 -11.69 -9.05
N THR A 18 -0.96 -12.40 -10.16
CA THR A 18 0.06 -13.46 -10.26
C THR A 18 1.44 -12.87 -10.53
N PHE A 19 2.48 -13.49 -9.98
CA PHE A 19 3.85 -13.07 -10.26
C PHE A 19 4.26 -13.50 -11.68
N GLU A 20 4.46 -12.54 -12.58
CA GLU A 20 5.01 -12.80 -13.92
C GLU A 20 6.54 -12.89 -13.89
N GLU A 21 7.06 -14.07 -14.23
CA GLU A 21 8.50 -14.33 -14.37
C GLU A 21 9.07 -13.77 -15.68
N GLY A 22 10.37 -13.51 -15.73
CA GLY A 22 11.08 -13.08 -16.94
C GLY A 22 11.00 -11.58 -17.28
N ILE A 23 10.24 -10.78 -16.53
CA ILE A 23 10.12 -9.33 -16.75
C ILE A 23 11.10 -8.57 -15.86
N ARG A 24 11.80 -7.57 -16.42
CA ARG A 24 12.65 -6.66 -15.62
C ARG A 24 11.81 -5.83 -14.65
N ARG A 25 12.11 -5.93 -13.35
CA ARG A 25 11.46 -5.15 -12.29
C ARG A 25 12.46 -4.20 -11.63
N ALA A 26 11.94 -3.14 -11.00
CA ALA A 26 12.75 -2.27 -10.18
C ALA A 26 13.43 -3.05 -9.04
N PRO A 27 14.71 -2.77 -8.74
CA PRO A 27 15.43 -3.42 -7.65
C PRO A 27 14.76 -3.16 -6.30
N ASP A 28 15.05 -4.03 -5.33
CA ASP A 28 14.67 -3.83 -3.94
C ASP A 28 15.33 -2.56 -3.39
N ARG A 29 14.55 -1.74 -2.68
CA ARG A 29 15.02 -0.51 -2.03
C ARG A 29 15.48 -0.76 -0.59
N GLY A 30 15.18 -1.93 -0.04
CA GLY A 30 15.37 -2.27 1.36
C GLY A 30 14.37 -1.57 2.28
N TYR A 31 14.35 -1.99 3.55
CA TYR A 31 13.51 -1.40 4.57
C TYR A 31 14.36 -0.69 5.63
N SER A 32 14.27 0.64 5.68
CA SER A 32 15.03 1.50 6.59
C SER A 32 14.16 2.42 7.45
N LEU A 33 12.83 2.23 7.42
CA LEU A 33 11.89 3.09 8.11
C LEU A 33 11.80 2.76 9.61
N THR A 34 11.75 3.81 10.42
CA THR A 34 11.39 3.71 11.84
C THR A 34 9.92 3.30 12.00
N PRO A 35 9.51 2.75 13.16
CA PRO A 35 8.11 2.38 13.39
C PRO A 35 7.11 3.51 13.16
N ALA A 36 7.48 4.76 13.50
CA ALA A 36 6.66 5.94 13.25
C ALA A 36 6.52 6.24 11.75
N GLN A 37 7.61 6.16 10.99
CA GLN A 37 7.59 6.35 9.55
C GLN A 37 6.81 5.25 8.83
N THR A 38 6.94 4.01 9.28
CA THR A 38 6.18 2.87 8.74
C THR A 38 4.68 3.06 8.94
N ARG A 39 4.26 3.59 10.09
CA ARG A 39 2.85 3.95 10.32
C ARG A 39 2.37 5.01 9.33
N VAL A 40 3.17 6.04 9.07
CA VAL A 40 2.85 7.08 8.09
C VAL A 40 2.81 6.53 6.67
N ALA A 41 3.74 5.65 6.30
CA ALA A 41 3.74 4.99 4.99
C ALA A 41 2.45 4.17 4.77
N LEU A 42 2.03 3.39 5.77
CA LEU A 42 0.77 2.64 5.71
C LEU A 42 -0.46 3.55 5.61
N GLN A 43 -0.49 4.65 6.36
CA GLN A 43 -1.58 5.64 6.26
C GLN A 43 -1.64 6.27 4.87
N ASN A 44 -0.50 6.54 4.26
CA ASN A 44 -0.42 7.07 2.90
C ASN A 44 -0.92 6.05 1.86
N ALA A 45 -0.54 4.78 1.99
CA ALA A 45 -0.99 3.71 1.11
C ALA A 45 -2.51 3.50 1.19
N LEU A 46 -3.08 3.58 2.40
CA LEU A 46 -4.51 3.37 2.64
C LEU A 46 -5.37 4.62 2.45
N ARG A 47 -4.78 5.78 2.10
CA ARG A 47 -5.47 7.08 2.09
C ARG A 47 -6.71 7.12 1.20
N TYR A 48 -6.71 6.35 0.11
CA TYR A 48 -7.77 6.31 -0.88
C TYR A 48 -8.62 5.03 -0.83
N VAL A 49 -8.31 4.13 0.10
CA VAL A 49 -8.97 2.83 0.24
C VAL A 49 -10.13 2.96 1.24
N PRO A 50 -11.32 2.38 0.95
CA PRO A 50 -12.40 2.21 1.92
C PRO A 50 -11.94 1.50 3.20
N LYS A 51 -12.41 1.97 4.36
CA LYS A 51 -11.96 1.48 5.68
C LYS A 51 -12.22 -0.01 5.90
N GLU A 52 -13.29 -0.54 5.32
CA GLU A 52 -13.63 -1.96 5.37
C GLU A 52 -12.55 -2.87 4.78
N LEU A 53 -11.76 -2.37 3.81
CA LEU A 53 -10.65 -3.12 3.21
C LEU A 53 -9.33 -2.96 3.96
N HIS A 54 -9.24 -2.08 4.96
CA HIS A 54 -7.97 -1.81 5.65
C HIS A 54 -7.46 -3.01 6.44
N ALA A 55 -8.36 -3.83 6.98
CA ALA A 55 -7.98 -5.03 7.73
C ALA A 55 -7.26 -6.07 6.85
N GLU A 56 -7.63 -6.14 5.57
CA GLU A 56 -7.05 -7.05 4.58
C GLU A 56 -5.76 -6.48 3.98
N LEU A 57 -5.77 -5.21 3.57
CA LEU A 57 -4.63 -4.61 2.85
C LEU A 57 -3.48 -4.14 3.76
N ALA A 58 -3.75 -3.73 5.00
CA ALA A 58 -2.68 -3.26 5.90
C ALA A 58 -1.57 -4.30 6.14
N PRO A 59 -1.85 -5.59 6.44
CA PRO A 59 -0.80 -6.59 6.58
C PRO A 59 -0.06 -6.86 5.27
N GLU A 60 -0.75 -6.81 4.13
CA GLU A 60 -0.15 -6.99 2.80
C GLU A 60 0.85 -5.87 2.50
N PHE A 61 0.44 -4.61 2.64
CA PHE A 61 1.32 -3.46 2.41
C PHE A 61 2.49 -3.42 3.38
N LEU A 62 2.30 -3.84 4.64
CA LEU A 62 3.40 -3.93 5.59
C LEU A 62 4.43 -4.98 5.17
N LYS A 63 3.97 -6.11 4.62
CA LYS A 63 4.85 -7.18 4.12
C LYS A 63 5.63 -6.69 2.91
N GLU A 64 4.97 -6.09 1.92
CA GLU A 64 5.65 -5.54 0.74
C GLU A 64 6.69 -4.47 1.11
N LEU A 65 6.35 -3.57 2.03
CA LEU A 65 7.25 -2.53 2.51
C LEU A 65 8.52 -3.12 3.16
N LYS A 66 8.40 -4.22 3.90
CA LYS A 66 9.53 -4.90 4.56
C LYS A 66 10.38 -5.72 3.58
N GLU A 67 9.75 -6.36 2.61
CA GLU A 67 10.42 -7.27 1.67
C GLU A 67 10.99 -6.57 0.44
N ARG A 68 10.45 -5.40 0.06
CA ARG A 68 10.77 -4.72 -1.21
C ARG A 68 11.04 -3.22 -1.07
N GLY A 69 10.81 -2.64 0.11
CA GLY A 69 10.96 -1.20 0.34
C GLY A 69 9.99 -0.33 -0.46
N LYS A 70 8.85 -0.88 -0.88
CA LYS A 70 7.81 -0.20 -1.68
C LYS A 70 6.44 -0.79 -1.39
#